data_AF-A0A009RFG2-F1
#
_entry.id   AF-A0A009RFG2-F1
#
_cell.length_a   1.000
_cell.length_b   1.000
_cell.length_c   1.000
_cell.angle_alpha   90.00
_cell.angle_beta   90.00
_cell.angle_gamma   90.00
#
_symmetry.space_group_name_H-M   'P 1'
#
loop_
_entity.id
_entity.type
_entity.pdbx_description
1 polymer ?
#
loop_
_entity_poly.entity_id
_entity_poly.type
_entity_poly.pdbx_seq_one_letter_code
_entity_poly.pdbx_strand_id
1 'polypeptide(L)'
;MLKAKIRLVYIAMMSAGIFTLQGCDNGNQGVEKKVEIKPAPKLTNDATVYAQKAWTLINTVEHLVYEKQLSQIDDKVRKPLRQLSTDWRINVKMTDSVTEGKYALCRKALTSLDIWARETLENNSSVAQKQADYERDKAQCKDAIDTPNLGNTSPK
;
A
#
# COMPACT_ATOMS: atom_id res chain seq x y z
N MET A 1 -34.18 48.34 -25.80
CA MET A 1 -32.86 48.56 -25.17
C MET A 1 -32.68 47.83 -23.82
N LEU A 2 -33.40 46.73 -23.55
CA LEU A 2 -33.29 46.00 -22.26
C LEU A 2 -32.37 44.76 -22.33
N LYS A 3 -32.24 44.14 -23.51
CA LYS A 3 -31.44 42.90 -23.70
C LYS A 3 -29.92 43.12 -23.74
N ALA A 4 -29.45 44.33 -24.02
CA ALA A 4 -28.01 44.65 -24.05
C ALA A 4 -27.41 44.88 -22.64
N LYS A 5 -28.23 45.34 -21.67
CA LYS A 5 -27.79 45.59 -20.30
C LYS A 5 -27.60 44.31 -19.49
N ILE A 6 -28.36 43.26 -19.82
CA ILE A 6 -28.31 41.97 -19.11
C ILE A 6 -27.01 41.21 -19.46
N ARG A 7 -26.51 41.30 -20.70
CA ARG A 7 -25.27 40.61 -21.11
C ARG A 7 -23.99 41.18 -20.48
N LEU A 8 -23.99 42.45 -20.09
CA LEU A 8 -22.85 43.10 -19.42
C LEU A 8 -22.74 42.75 -17.94
N VAL A 9 -23.85 42.39 -17.28
CA VAL A 9 -23.85 41.97 -15.86
C VAL A 9 -23.28 40.55 -15.70
N TYR A 10 -23.53 39.65 -16.66
CA TYR A 10 -23.01 38.28 -16.59
C TYR A 10 -21.50 38.15 -16.84
N ILE A 11 -20.90 39.05 -17.64
CA ILE A 11 -19.45 39.03 -17.91
C ILE A 11 -18.66 39.59 -16.70
N ALA A 12 -19.24 40.50 -15.92
CA ALA A 12 -18.61 41.04 -14.71
C ALA A 12 -18.66 40.09 -13.50
N MET A 13 -19.55 39.09 -13.50
CA MET A 13 -19.71 38.17 -12.37
C MET A 13 -18.83 36.91 -12.46
N MET A 14 -18.25 36.63 -13.64
CA MET A 14 -17.40 35.44 -13.87
C MET A 14 -15.89 35.69 -13.65
N SER A 15 -15.48 36.93 -13.38
CA SER A 15 -14.07 37.32 -13.17
C SER A 15 -13.68 37.55 -11.70
N ALA A 16 -14.58 37.33 -10.75
CA ALA A 16 -14.34 37.56 -9.32
C ALA A 16 -14.02 36.28 -8.51
N GLY A 17 -13.79 35.14 -9.16
CA GLY A 17 -13.60 33.84 -8.50
C GLY A 17 -12.14 33.36 -8.35
N ILE A 18 -11.13 34.14 -8.77
CA ILE A 18 -9.75 33.63 -8.91
C ILE A 18 -8.81 34.04 -7.75
N PHE A 19 -9.25 34.86 -6.79
CA PHE A 19 -8.33 35.45 -5.79
C PHE A 19 -8.51 34.99 -4.34
N THR A 20 -8.96 33.75 -4.08
CA THR A 20 -8.96 33.19 -2.71
C THR A 20 -8.28 31.83 -2.57
N LEU A 21 -7.34 31.49 -3.46
CA LEU A 21 -6.27 30.53 -3.12
C LEU A 21 -5.24 31.23 -2.23
N GLN A 22 -5.64 31.56 -1.00
CA GLN A 22 -4.69 31.80 0.06
C GLN A 22 -4.13 30.44 0.48
N GLY A 23 -2.96 30.10 -0.04
CA GLY A 23 -2.13 29.12 0.63
C GLY A 23 -1.91 29.61 2.05
N CYS A 24 -2.24 28.78 3.04
CA CYS A 24 -1.89 29.03 4.43
C CYS A 24 -0.36 28.96 4.59
N ASP A 25 0.36 29.98 4.13
CA ASP A 25 1.68 30.29 4.66
C ASP A 25 1.45 31.10 5.94
N ASN A 26 1.07 30.38 6.99
CA ASN A 26 1.18 30.92 8.34
C ASN A 26 2.68 30.99 8.63
N GLY A 27 3.27 32.13 8.27
CA GLY A 27 4.60 32.55 8.66
C GLY A 27 4.69 32.65 10.18
N ASN A 28 4.85 31.50 10.82
CA ASN A 28 5.29 31.42 12.19
C ASN A 28 6.82 31.47 12.14
N GLN A 29 7.38 32.68 12.32
CA GLN A 29 8.77 32.89 12.72
C GLN A 29 8.97 32.30 14.13
N GLY A 30 8.93 30.98 14.22
CA GLY A 30 9.17 30.22 15.43
C GLY A 30 10.37 29.33 15.18
N VAL A 31 11.56 29.83 15.56
CA VAL A 31 12.80 29.10 15.84
C VAL A 31 13.09 27.98 14.83
N GLU A 32 14.04 28.22 13.92
CA GLU A 32 14.69 27.17 13.13
C GLU A 32 15.27 26.09 14.06
N LYS A 33 14.43 25.13 14.47
CA LYS A 33 14.88 23.81 14.90
C LYS A 33 15.52 23.24 13.65
N LYS A 34 16.84 23.41 13.55
CA LYS A 34 17.72 22.69 12.65
C LYS A 34 17.29 21.23 12.67
N VAL A 35 16.49 20.85 11.68
CA VAL A 35 16.03 19.47 11.52
C VAL A 35 17.31 18.71 11.23
N GLU A 36 17.80 17.96 12.22
CA GLU A 36 18.89 17.03 11.99
C GLU A 36 18.42 16.07 10.91
N ILE A 37 18.93 16.26 9.70
CA ILE A 37 18.67 15.38 8.57
C ILE A 37 19.32 14.05 8.94
N LYS A 38 18.54 13.16 9.54
CA LYS A 38 18.96 11.79 9.76
C LYS A 38 19.34 11.23 8.38
N PRO A 39 20.50 10.56 8.26
CA PRO A 39 20.89 9.97 7.00
C PRO A 39 19.77 9.06 6.51
N ALA A 40 19.51 9.10 5.19
CA ALA A 40 18.52 8.22 4.58
C ALA A 40 18.80 6.77 5.02
N PRO A 41 17.77 6.02 5.46
CA PRO A 41 17.94 4.61 5.83
C PRO A 41 18.65 3.89 4.69
N LYS A 42 19.75 3.20 5.00
CA LYS A 42 20.44 2.38 4.00
C LYS A 42 19.52 1.21 3.67
N LEU A 43 18.90 1.27 2.49
CA LEU A 43 18.08 0.18 1.97
C LEU A 43 18.93 -1.08 1.82
N THR A 44 18.41 -2.22 2.28
CA THR A 44 19.02 -3.52 2.05
C THR A 44 18.47 -4.13 0.76
N ASN A 45 19.29 -4.90 0.04
CA ASN A 45 18.81 -5.73 -1.07
C ASN A 45 18.30 -7.11 -0.57
N ASP A 46 18.58 -7.45 0.68
CA ASP A 46 18.14 -8.71 1.29
C ASP A 46 16.71 -8.57 1.86
N ALA A 47 15.77 -9.25 1.21
CA ALA A 47 14.38 -9.29 1.59
C ALA A 47 14.02 -10.46 2.51
N THR A 48 14.97 -11.36 2.84
CA THR A 48 14.71 -12.61 3.59
C THR A 48 14.02 -12.34 4.93
N VAL A 49 14.50 -11.33 5.66
CA VAL A 49 13.92 -10.95 6.96
C VAL A 49 12.46 -10.53 6.82
N TYR A 50 12.12 -9.76 5.78
CA TYR A 50 10.76 -9.32 5.54
C TYR A 50 9.86 -10.43 5.00
N ALA A 51 10.41 -11.35 4.20
CA ALA A 51 9.71 -12.55 3.75
C ALA A 51 9.29 -13.43 4.93
N GLN A 52 10.20 -13.68 5.88
CA GLN A 52 9.91 -14.47 7.07
C GLN A 52 8.87 -13.79 7.97
N LYS A 53 8.96 -12.47 8.14
CA LYS A 53 7.93 -11.69 8.86
C LYS A 53 6.58 -11.79 8.16
N ALA A 54 6.55 -11.70 6.84
CA ALA A 54 5.33 -11.81 6.05
C ALA A 54 4.68 -13.18 6.22
N TRP A 55 5.47 -14.25 6.08
CA TRP A 55 5.00 -15.62 6.29
C TRP A 55 4.42 -15.84 7.68
N THR A 56 5.14 -15.36 8.70
CA THR A 56 4.68 -15.46 10.09
C THR A 56 3.36 -14.71 10.30
N LEU A 57 3.28 -13.47 9.80
CA LEU A 57 2.08 -12.65 9.92
C LEU A 57 0.88 -13.29 9.22
N ILE A 58 1.06 -13.74 7.97
CA ILE A 58 0.03 -14.39 7.17
C ILE A 58 -0.58 -15.58 7.91
N ASN A 59 0.25 -16.52 8.38
CA ASN A 59 -0.25 -17.71 9.10
C ASN A 59 -0.83 -17.37 10.48
N THR A 60 -0.53 -16.20 11.04
CA THR A 60 -1.13 -15.75 12.29
C THR A 60 -2.54 -15.21 12.07
N VAL A 61 -2.79 -14.49 10.97
CA VAL A 61 -4.01 -13.67 10.83
C VAL A 61 -5.01 -14.20 9.81
N GLU A 62 -4.61 -15.08 8.89
CA GLU A 62 -5.48 -15.53 7.78
C GLU A 62 -6.77 -16.22 8.25
N HIS A 63 -6.73 -16.95 9.36
CA HIS A 63 -7.89 -17.67 9.90
C HIS A 63 -9.05 -16.71 10.20
N LEU A 64 -8.77 -15.46 10.60
CA LEU A 64 -9.78 -14.43 10.84
C LEU A 64 -10.58 -14.09 9.57
N VAL A 65 -9.94 -14.19 8.40
CA VAL A 65 -10.59 -13.95 7.10
C VAL A 65 -11.39 -15.19 6.68
N TYR A 66 -10.83 -16.39 6.83
CA TYR A 66 -11.54 -17.65 6.58
C TYR A 66 -12.82 -17.79 7.41
N GLU A 67 -12.73 -17.49 8.70
CA GLU A 67 -13.84 -17.56 9.65
C GLU A 67 -14.77 -16.34 9.57
N LYS A 68 -14.47 -15.37 8.68
CA LYS A 68 -15.24 -14.14 8.50
C LYS A 68 -15.47 -13.38 9.81
N GLN A 69 -14.44 -13.26 10.64
CA GLN A 69 -14.48 -12.47 11.88
C GLN A 69 -14.45 -10.97 11.56
N LEU A 70 -15.50 -10.44 10.91
CA LEU A 70 -15.54 -9.12 10.27
C LEU A 70 -15.11 -7.98 11.19
N SER A 71 -15.48 -8.04 12.48
CA SER A 71 -15.13 -7.05 13.50
C SER A 71 -13.62 -6.94 13.76
N GLN A 72 -12.85 -7.96 13.43
CA GLN A 72 -11.41 -8.05 13.67
C GLN A 72 -10.57 -7.88 12.42
N ILE A 73 -11.18 -7.96 11.21
CA ILE A 73 -10.43 -7.95 9.95
C ILE A 73 -9.66 -6.64 9.76
N ASP A 74 -10.27 -5.48 10.00
CA ASP A 74 -9.57 -4.22 9.73
C ASP A 74 -8.35 -4.02 10.66
N ASP A 75 -8.56 -4.23 11.96
CA ASP A 75 -7.53 -3.98 12.98
C ASP A 75 -6.46 -5.07 13.06
N LYS A 76 -6.84 -6.35 12.99
CA LYS A 76 -5.91 -7.47 13.20
C LYS A 76 -5.35 -8.04 11.91
N VAL A 77 -5.98 -7.80 10.76
CA VAL A 77 -5.51 -8.30 9.47
C VAL A 77 -4.98 -7.15 8.63
N ARG A 78 -5.84 -6.23 8.18
CA ARG A 78 -5.50 -5.26 7.14
C ARG A 78 -4.44 -4.25 7.57
N LYS A 79 -4.59 -3.66 8.77
CA LYS A 79 -3.60 -2.70 9.32
C LYS A 79 -2.20 -3.31 9.44
N PRO A 80 -2.00 -4.48 10.11
CA PRO A 80 -0.69 -5.14 10.17
C PRO A 80 -0.11 -5.49 8.80
N LEU A 81 -0.92 -6.00 7.85
CA LEU A 81 -0.46 -6.33 6.51
C LEU A 81 0.08 -5.10 5.76
N ARG A 82 -0.63 -3.96 5.87
CA ARG A 82 -0.21 -2.69 5.26
C ARG A 82 1.01 -2.09 5.92
N GLN A 83 1.09 -2.17 7.25
CA GLN A 83 2.27 -1.72 7.98
C GLN A 83 3.50 -2.50 7.53
N LEU A 84 3.43 -3.83 7.52
CA LEU A 84 4.55 -4.66 7.06
C LEU A 84 4.89 -4.43 5.59
N SER A 85 3.88 -4.26 4.73
CA SER A 85 4.09 -3.94 3.30
C SER A 85 4.78 -2.58 3.10
N THR A 86 4.47 -1.61 3.97
CA THR A 86 5.09 -0.28 3.96
C THR A 86 6.51 -0.36 4.48
N ASP A 87 6.73 -1.04 5.60
CA ASP A 87 8.06 -1.27 6.17
C ASP A 87 8.97 -2.01 5.19
N TRP A 88 8.44 -2.99 4.46
CA TRP A 88 9.16 -3.67 3.40
C TRP A 88 9.66 -2.66 2.34
N ARG A 89 8.77 -1.81 1.80
CA ARG A 89 9.13 -0.82 0.78
C ARG A 89 10.14 0.22 1.26
N ILE A 90 10.09 0.56 2.55
CA ILE A 90 10.98 1.56 3.14
C ILE A 90 12.37 1.00 3.40
N ASN A 91 12.50 -0.31 3.61
CA ASN A 91 13.76 -0.90 4.07
C ASN A 91 14.42 -1.82 3.04
N VAL A 92 13.66 -2.37 2.10
CA VAL A 92 14.16 -3.23 1.02
C VAL A 92 14.18 -2.44 -0.28
N LYS A 93 15.34 -2.39 -0.92
CA LYS A 93 15.52 -1.70 -2.20
C LYS A 93 14.92 -2.55 -3.32
N MET A 94 13.95 -2.01 -4.05
CA MET A 94 13.48 -2.53 -5.34
C MET A 94 14.61 -2.47 -6.36
N THR A 95 15.29 -3.58 -6.55
CA THR A 95 16.35 -3.87 -7.50
C THR A 95 15.96 -5.05 -8.37
N ASP A 96 16.61 -5.18 -9.51
CA ASP A 96 16.60 -6.37 -10.35
C ASP A 96 17.29 -7.60 -9.69
N SER A 97 17.63 -7.52 -8.39
CA SER A 97 18.34 -8.60 -7.73
C SER A 97 17.47 -9.86 -7.62
N VAL A 98 18.11 -10.98 -7.94
CA VAL A 98 17.63 -12.35 -7.76
C VAL A 98 17.03 -12.58 -6.36
N THR A 99 17.64 -12.01 -5.32
CA THR A 99 17.22 -12.20 -3.92
C THR A 99 15.91 -11.48 -3.61
N GLU A 100 15.68 -10.30 -4.18
CA GLU A 100 14.42 -9.59 -4.00
C GLU A 100 13.30 -10.15 -4.88
N GLY A 101 13.61 -10.48 -6.14
CA GLY A 101 12.62 -11.01 -7.09
C GLY A 101 11.92 -12.27 -6.57
N LYS A 102 12.63 -13.12 -5.80
CA LYS A 102 12.10 -14.32 -5.16
C LYS A 102 11.11 -13.99 -4.04
N TYR A 103 11.56 -13.19 -3.07
CA TYR A 103 10.76 -12.86 -1.89
C TYR A 103 9.66 -11.83 -2.18
N ALA A 104 9.67 -11.19 -3.35
CA ALA A 104 8.55 -10.39 -3.84
C ALA A 104 7.23 -11.19 -3.89
N LEU A 105 7.30 -12.53 -4.05
CA LEU A 105 6.13 -13.41 -3.97
C LEU A 105 5.47 -13.36 -2.58
N CYS A 106 6.23 -13.22 -1.50
CA CYS A 106 5.68 -13.06 -0.16
C CYS A 106 5.03 -11.70 0.05
N ARG A 107 5.56 -10.63 -0.56
CA ARG A 107 4.90 -9.33 -0.58
C ARG A 107 3.60 -9.36 -1.41
N LYS A 108 3.57 -10.14 -2.49
CA LYS A 108 2.35 -10.39 -3.27
C LYS A 108 1.31 -11.12 -2.42
N ALA A 109 1.71 -12.15 -1.67
CA ALA A 109 0.83 -12.86 -0.75
C ALA A 109 0.20 -11.91 0.30
N LEU A 110 0.98 -11.02 0.92
CA LEU A 110 0.45 -9.97 1.83
C LEU A 110 -0.63 -9.12 1.16
N THR A 111 -0.38 -8.69 -0.09
CA THR A 111 -1.30 -7.83 -0.84
C THR A 111 -2.58 -8.57 -1.21
N SER A 112 -2.47 -9.81 -1.67
CA SER A 112 -3.62 -10.66 -2.01
C SER A 112 -4.51 -10.95 -0.79
N LEU A 113 -3.91 -11.13 0.40
CA LEU A 113 -4.64 -11.28 1.65
C LEU A 113 -5.37 -9.99 2.06
N ASP A 114 -4.75 -8.80 1.95
CA ASP A 114 -5.44 -7.53 2.22
C ASP A 114 -6.62 -7.31 1.27
N ILE A 115 -6.46 -7.67 -0.01
CA ILE A 115 -7.54 -7.59 -1.00
C ILE A 115 -8.67 -8.54 -0.62
N TRP A 116 -8.38 -9.82 -0.39
CA TRP A 116 -9.40 -10.79 0.00
C TRP A 116 -10.11 -10.40 1.30
N ALA A 117 -9.36 -9.92 2.29
CA ALA A 117 -9.89 -9.40 3.54
C ALA A 117 -10.85 -8.21 3.33
N ARG A 118 -10.49 -7.26 2.46
CA ARG A 118 -11.37 -6.14 2.09
C ARG A 118 -12.66 -6.63 1.42
N GLU A 119 -12.53 -7.49 0.41
CA GLU A 119 -13.68 -7.97 -0.35
C GLU A 119 -14.62 -8.79 0.54
N THR A 120 -14.07 -9.50 1.54
CA THR A 120 -14.83 -10.23 2.55
C THR A 120 -15.61 -9.27 3.47
N LEU A 121 -15.01 -8.14 3.87
CA LEU A 121 -15.70 -7.08 4.61
C LEU A 121 -16.83 -6.44 3.79
N GLU A 122 -16.58 -6.20 2.52
CA GLU A 122 -17.54 -5.59 1.59
C GLU A 122 -18.59 -6.58 1.08
N ASN A 123 -18.46 -7.87 1.43
CA ASN A 123 -19.31 -8.98 0.97
C ASN A 123 -19.49 -9.00 -0.56
N ASN A 124 -18.40 -8.79 -1.30
CA ASN A 124 -18.44 -8.72 -2.76
C ASN A 124 -18.59 -10.11 -3.39
N SER A 125 -19.20 -10.17 -4.58
CA SER A 125 -19.27 -11.38 -5.42
C SER A 125 -17.88 -11.95 -5.78
N SER A 126 -16.83 -11.12 -5.74
CA SER A 126 -15.46 -11.50 -6.09
C SER A 126 -14.71 -12.28 -5.00
N VAL A 127 -15.28 -12.43 -3.79
CA VAL A 127 -14.62 -13.01 -2.61
C VAL A 127 -14.00 -14.38 -2.90
N ALA A 128 -14.73 -15.28 -3.57
CA ALA A 128 -14.23 -16.62 -3.88
C ALA A 128 -13.00 -16.59 -4.81
N GLN A 129 -13.02 -15.72 -5.82
CA GLN A 129 -11.87 -15.55 -6.71
C GLN A 129 -10.66 -14.98 -5.95
N LYS A 130 -10.88 -14.03 -5.04
CA LYS A 130 -9.81 -13.42 -4.24
C LYS A 130 -9.22 -14.36 -3.20
N GLN A 131 -10.03 -15.26 -2.65
CA GLN A 131 -9.54 -16.36 -1.83
C GLN A 131 -8.60 -17.26 -2.64
N ALA A 132 -9.02 -17.70 -3.83
CA ALA A 132 -8.19 -18.55 -4.68
C ALA A 132 -6.89 -17.86 -5.13
N ASP A 133 -6.96 -16.56 -5.44
CA ASP A 133 -5.79 -15.75 -5.76
C ASP A 133 -4.80 -15.70 -4.58
N TYR A 134 -5.32 -15.50 -3.37
CA TYR A 134 -4.53 -15.50 -2.14
C TYR A 134 -3.88 -16.85 -1.87
N GLU A 135 -4.64 -17.95 -1.95
CA GLU A 135 -4.13 -19.30 -1.66
C GLU A 135 -2.98 -19.68 -2.60
N ARG A 136 -3.12 -19.36 -3.90
CA ARG A 136 -2.03 -19.50 -4.88
C ARG A 136 -0.82 -18.67 -4.51
N ASP A 137 -1.01 -17.38 -4.20
CA ASP A 137 0.10 -16.48 -3.91
C ASP A 137 0.79 -16.84 -2.58
N LYS A 138 0.04 -17.36 -1.59
CA LYS A 138 0.58 -17.93 -0.34
C LYS A 138 1.45 -19.15 -0.62
N ALA A 139 0.99 -20.08 -1.46
CA ALA A 139 1.79 -21.24 -1.85
C ALA A 139 3.10 -20.83 -2.52
N GLN A 140 3.06 -19.86 -3.44
CA GLN A 140 4.26 -19.32 -4.08
C GLN A 140 5.23 -18.67 -3.08
N CYS A 141 4.72 -17.98 -2.05
CA CYS A 141 5.56 -17.45 -0.97
C CYS A 141 6.20 -18.59 -0.15
N LYS A 142 5.44 -19.64 0.17
CA LYS A 142 5.96 -20.81 0.89
C LYS A 142 7.12 -21.45 0.11
N ASP A 143 6.92 -21.69 -1.18
CA ASP A 143 7.94 -22.29 -2.04
C ASP A 143 9.20 -21.42 -2.12
N ALA A 144 9.03 -20.08 -2.14
CA ALA A 144 10.14 -19.14 -2.13
C ALA A 144 10.96 -19.18 -0.83
N ILE A 145 10.30 -19.45 0.31
CA ILE A 145 10.95 -19.59 1.62
C ILE A 145 11.61 -20.97 1.76
N ASP A 146 10.90 -22.03 1.39
CA ASP A 146 11.35 -23.42 1.56
C ASP A 146 12.46 -23.79 0.57
N THR A 147 12.43 -23.21 -0.64
CA THR A 147 13.45 -23.45 -1.68
C THR A 147 14.03 -22.14 -2.19
N PRO A 148 14.94 -21.50 -1.43
CA PRO A 148 15.50 -20.20 -1.78
C PRO A 148 16.29 -20.19 -3.11
N ASN A 149 16.55 -21.36 -3.70
CA ASN A 149 17.24 -21.50 -4.99
C ASN A 149 16.32 -21.35 -6.22
N LEU A 150 14.99 -21.55 -6.13
CA LEU A 150 14.13 -21.79 -7.30
C LEU A 150 13.43 -20.58 -7.94
N GLY A 151 13.34 -19.41 -7.30
CA GLY A 151 12.64 -18.25 -7.91
C GLY A 151 13.47 -17.40 -8.89
N ASN A 152 14.52 -17.99 -9.49
CA ASN A 152 15.22 -17.39 -10.63
C ASN A 152 14.58 -17.85 -11.92
N THR A 153 13.47 -17.25 -12.33
CA THR A 153 13.14 -17.29 -13.76
C THR A 153 14.14 -16.39 -14.47
N SER A 154 15.06 -17.00 -15.22
CA SER A 154 15.96 -16.27 -16.12
C SER A 154 15.17 -15.27 -16.96
N PRO A 155 15.68 -14.04 -17.20
CA PRO A 155 15.10 -13.18 -18.19
C PRO A 155 15.13 -13.93 -19.53
N LYS A 156 13.98 -14.01 -20.21
CA LYS A 156 13.94 -14.40 -21.62
C LYS A 156 14.37 -13.23 -22.49
#